data_AF-A0A8C6NWM6-F1
#
_entry.id   AF-A0A8C6NWM6-F1
#
_cell.length_a   1.000
_cell.length_b   1.000
_cell.length_c   1.000
_cell.angle_alpha   90.00
_cell.angle_beta   90.00
_cell.angle_gamma   90.00
#
_symmetry.space_group_name_H-M   'P 1'
#
loop_
_entity.id
_entity.type
_entity.pdbx_description
1 polymer ?
#
loop_
_entity_poly.entity_id
_entity_poly.type
_entity_poly.pdbx_seq_one_letter_code
_entity_poly.pdbx_strand_id
1 'polypeptide(L)'
;MESWLYLLLLTSITLVNSSGEVTENDDGIDLVSFLRNIYSGLLVREEPFTRDLWKESLKELSGPADPAIKQETQDKPDQVPGPVVFTKTGQIKGITVDEAHIFYGVPYADPPVGAYRWKPPRPVSAWSGVYNASFPRAACMQFCRGANTEECPKTVSEDCLYLNIFVPLDVNFSSSPRRFLPVMVWIHGGDFIAGSASKPLFDGRFIGNLTNTVIVNMEYRLGAFGFLVTAKDPVSSAAGNYGILDQQAALLWVQQNIAVFGGDPSKVTIFGESAGSQSVSLHLMIQSSEALFKQAVLQSLPFSIPLKTRHDALKLGRDFAEQTNCSESDFICLLSLTPQAVLAAQMKTSSKIVNPFKFLEVFETWGPHIDGELIKEQAISAFQSGRWQKEKAVLLDCDGLRLPVSIQEVGTHRHSSRQSDVDVCIRPRGFRLQRLVRADLLL
;
A
#
# COMPACT_ATOMS: atom_id res chain seq x y z
N MET A 1 -5.74 -13.13 22.64
CA MET A 1 -4.95 -12.78 21.43
C MET A 1 -3.47 -13.14 21.59
N GLU A 2 -3.12 -14.15 22.40
CA GLU A 2 -1.71 -14.47 22.72
C GLU A 2 -1.31 -15.93 22.40
N SER A 3 -2.25 -16.80 22.03
CA SER A 3 -1.96 -18.25 21.91
C SER A 3 -1.32 -18.69 20.58
N TRP A 4 -1.35 -17.88 19.53
CA TRP A 4 -0.84 -18.27 18.20
C TRP A 4 0.61 -17.82 17.94
N LEU A 5 1.11 -16.80 18.65
CA LEU A 5 2.53 -16.43 18.60
C LEU A 5 3.44 -17.52 19.22
N TYR A 6 2.95 -18.25 20.22
CA TYR A 6 3.71 -19.32 20.88
C TYR A 6 3.89 -20.58 20.01
N LEU A 7 2.93 -20.89 19.12
CA LEU A 7 2.96 -22.12 18.31
C LEU A 7 3.94 -22.03 17.11
N LEU A 8 4.14 -20.83 16.56
CA LEU A 8 5.10 -20.58 15.47
C LEU A 8 6.56 -20.53 15.98
N LEU A 9 6.76 -20.15 17.25
CA LEU A 9 8.08 -20.17 17.91
C LEU A 9 8.54 -21.60 18.26
N LEU A 10 7.64 -22.49 18.68
CA LEU A 10 7.99 -23.86 19.07
C LEU A 10 8.29 -24.80 17.87
N THR A 11 7.76 -24.51 16.69
CA THR A 11 8.00 -25.33 15.48
C THR A 11 9.29 -24.97 14.75
N SER A 12 9.85 -23.78 15.00
CA SER A 12 11.12 -23.33 14.40
C SER A 12 12.36 -23.84 15.17
N ILE A 13 12.19 -24.32 16.41
CA ILE A 13 13.30 -24.81 17.25
C ILE A 13 13.49 -26.34 17.14
N THR A 14 12.49 -27.08 16.63
CA THR A 14 12.59 -28.55 16.48
C THR A 14 13.24 -29.04 15.19
N LEU A 15 13.65 -28.14 14.28
CA LEU A 15 14.35 -28.51 13.03
C LEU A 15 15.83 -28.11 12.97
N VAL A 16 16.42 -27.66 14.09
CA VAL A 16 17.87 -27.52 14.23
C VAL A 16 18.34 -28.35 15.42
N ASN A 17 18.15 -29.68 15.32
CA ASN A 17 18.90 -30.59 16.17
C ASN A 17 19.10 -31.95 15.48
N SER A 18 19.76 -31.93 14.31
CA SER A 18 20.34 -33.15 13.75
C SER A 18 21.58 -32.84 12.89
N SER A 19 22.56 -32.15 13.46
CA SER A 19 23.94 -32.23 12.99
C SER A 19 24.81 -31.62 14.08
N GLY A 20 25.43 -32.47 14.88
CA GLY A 20 26.46 -32.05 15.82
C GLY A 20 27.67 -31.57 15.03
N GLU A 21 27.81 -30.27 14.89
CA GLU A 21 29.07 -29.63 14.54
C GLU A 21 29.17 -28.32 15.32
N VAL A 22 30.23 -28.24 16.13
CA VAL A 22 30.61 -27.07 16.91
C VAL A 22 31.25 -26.09 15.94
N THR A 23 30.58 -24.96 15.68
CA THR A 23 31.24 -23.80 15.05
C THR A 23 31.59 -22.79 16.14
N GLU A 24 32.85 -22.82 16.56
CA GLU A 24 33.47 -21.69 17.27
C GLU A 24 33.51 -20.48 16.34
N ASN A 25 33.12 -19.31 16.84
CA ASN A 25 33.43 -18.01 16.24
C ASN A 25 33.68 -16.96 17.35
N ASP A 26 34.45 -15.95 16.94
CA ASP A 26 35.46 -15.18 17.69
C ASP A 26 35.00 -14.16 18.75
N ASP A 27 33.76 -14.19 19.21
CA ASP A 27 33.30 -13.30 20.29
C ASP A 27 32.64 -14.16 21.38
N GLY A 28 33.44 -14.56 22.38
CA GLY A 28 33.13 -15.56 23.42
C GLY A 28 31.90 -15.29 24.29
N ILE A 29 30.71 -15.33 23.69
CA ILE A 29 29.42 -15.27 24.36
C ILE A 29 28.71 -16.61 24.17
N ASP A 30 28.70 -17.39 25.25
CA ASP A 30 27.92 -18.62 25.36
C ASP A 30 26.42 -18.29 25.43
N LEU A 31 25.81 -18.23 24.25
CA LEU A 31 24.39 -17.94 24.06
C LEU A 31 23.48 -18.98 24.72
N VAL A 32 23.96 -20.22 24.91
CA VAL A 32 23.19 -21.32 25.52
C VAL A 32 23.04 -21.08 27.02
N SER A 33 24.10 -20.59 27.67
CA SER A 33 24.07 -20.19 29.08
C SER A 33 23.22 -18.93 29.32
N PHE A 34 23.21 -17.99 28.36
CA PHE A 34 22.35 -16.80 28.43
C PHE A 34 20.86 -17.15 28.38
N LEU A 35 20.46 -18.07 27.50
CA LEU A 35 19.06 -18.49 27.35
C LEU A 35 18.55 -19.34 28.52
N ARG A 36 19.43 -20.11 29.20
CA ARG A 36 19.07 -20.86 30.42
C ARG A 36 18.78 -19.98 31.63
N ASN A 37 19.35 -18.78 31.71
CA ASN A 37 19.17 -17.88 32.86
C ASN A 37 17.84 -17.11 32.82
N ILE A 38 17.19 -17.02 31.66
CA ILE A 38 15.98 -16.19 31.46
C ILE A 38 14.68 -17.03 31.60
N TYR A 39 14.73 -18.34 31.41
CA TYR A 39 13.56 -19.22 31.45
C TYR A 39 13.73 -20.40 32.42
N SER A 40 13.70 -20.12 33.71
CA SER A 40 13.59 -21.13 34.77
C SER A 40 12.12 -21.36 35.15
N GLY A 41 11.39 -22.05 34.27
CA GLY A 41 10.11 -22.65 34.65
C GLY A 41 9.03 -22.63 33.59
N LEU A 42 8.95 -23.70 32.79
CA LEU A 42 7.66 -24.32 32.49
C LEU A 42 7.92 -25.77 32.10
N LEU A 43 7.52 -26.67 32.99
CA LEU A 43 7.58 -28.12 32.80
C LEU A 43 6.51 -28.59 31.81
N VAL A 44 6.94 -29.53 30.99
CA VAL A 44 6.21 -30.34 30.02
C VAL A 44 4.92 -30.95 30.60
N ARG A 45 3.84 -30.93 29.81
CA ARG A 45 2.80 -31.98 29.81
C ARG A 45 2.56 -32.44 28.38
N GLU A 46 2.78 -33.72 28.15
CA GLU A 46 2.53 -34.44 26.90
C GLU A 46 1.05 -34.86 26.82
N GLU A 47 0.38 -34.61 25.70
CA GLU A 47 -0.84 -35.32 25.25
C GLU A 47 -0.84 -35.37 23.70
N PRO A 48 -1.29 -36.45 23.04
CA PRO A 48 -1.04 -36.72 21.63
C PRO A 48 -2.08 -36.11 20.68
N PHE A 49 -1.58 -35.55 19.56
CA PHE A 49 -2.37 -34.98 18.47
C PHE A 49 -2.91 -36.08 17.53
N THR A 50 -4.23 -36.31 17.50
CA THR A 50 -4.88 -37.27 16.59
C THR A 50 -5.39 -36.61 15.30
N ARG A 51 -5.38 -37.40 14.23
CA ARG A 51 -5.29 -37.01 12.81
C ARG A 51 -6.66 -36.92 12.10
N ASP A 52 -7.72 -36.53 12.82
CA ASP A 52 -9.10 -36.68 12.34
C ASP A 52 -9.89 -35.37 12.12
N LEU A 53 -9.33 -34.20 12.46
CA LEU A 53 -10.02 -32.90 12.26
C LEU A 53 -9.92 -32.34 10.82
N TRP A 54 -9.18 -33.00 9.92
CA TRP A 54 -8.99 -32.53 8.54
C TRP A 54 -9.88 -33.23 7.51
N LYS A 55 -10.61 -34.28 7.91
CA LYS A 55 -11.47 -35.06 7.00
C LYS A 55 -12.94 -34.61 6.96
N GLU A 56 -13.39 -33.83 7.94
CA GLU A 56 -14.78 -33.33 7.96
C GLU A 56 -14.97 -32.06 7.12
N SER A 57 -13.98 -31.18 7.02
CA SER A 57 -14.06 -29.96 6.19
C SER A 57 -14.01 -30.19 4.67
N LEU A 58 -13.68 -31.40 4.21
CA LEU A 58 -13.57 -31.72 2.78
C LEU A 58 -14.82 -32.43 2.21
N LYS A 59 -15.82 -32.74 3.04
CA LYS A 59 -17.08 -33.37 2.59
C LYS A 59 -18.16 -32.37 2.17
N GLU A 60 -18.00 -31.08 2.45
CA GLU A 60 -18.95 -30.03 2.01
C GLU A 60 -18.63 -29.45 0.62
N LEU A 61 -17.54 -29.88 -0.04
CA LEU A 61 -17.12 -29.38 -1.35
C LEU A 61 -17.43 -30.35 -2.52
N SER A 62 -18.24 -31.38 -2.29
CA SER A 62 -18.64 -32.33 -3.34
C SER A 62 -20.11 -32.74 -3.20
N GLY A 63 -21.00 -31.89 -3.69
CA GLY A 63 -22.42 -32.20 -3.93
C GLY A 63 -22.84 -31.72 -5.33
N PRO A 64 -23.75 -32.42 -6.03
CA PRO A 64 -24.01 -32.19 -7.44
C PRO A 64 -24.80 -30.90 -7.69
N ALA A 65 -24.55 -30.29 -8.86
CA ALA A 65 -25.29 -29.14 -9.37
C ALA A 65 -26.74 -29.51 -9.67
N ASP A 66 -27.68 -28.74 -9.15
CA ASP A 66 -29.09 -28.76 -9.57
C ASP A 66 -29.50 -27.33 -10.04
N PRO A 67 -30.28 -27.21 -11.13
CA PRO A 67 -30.44 -25.96 -11.85
C PRO A 67 -31.65 -25.14 -11.35
N ALA A 68 -31.53 -23.82 -11.53
CA ALA A 68 -32.60 -22.83 -11.52
C ALA A 68 -33.28 -22.53 -10.17
N ILE A 69 -32.74 -21.52 -9.46
CA ILE A 69 -33.55 -20.54 -8.72
C ILE A 69 -33.16 -19.14 -9.18
N LYS A 70 -33.96 -18.68 -10.14
CA LYS A 70 -34.32 -17.31 -10.55
C LYS A 70 -33.39 -16.16 -10.11
N GLN A 71 -32.76 -15.56 -11.10
CA GLN A 71 -32.36 -14.15 -11.09
C GLN A 71 -33.54 -13.28 -10.64
N GLU A 72 -33.42 -12.67 -9.46
CA GLU A 72 -34.12 -11.42 -9.18
C GLU A 72 -33.45 -10.33 -10.03
N THR A 73 -34.05 -10.10 -11.19
CA THR A 73 -33.87 -8.89 -11.97
C THR A 73 -34.37 -7.67 -11.19
N GLN A 74 -33.57 -6.61 -11.26
CA GLN A 74 -33.95 -5.20 -11.17
C GLN A 74 -34.32 -4.65 -9.78
N ASP A 75 -33.33 -4.07 -9.13
CA ASP A 75 -33.35 -2.62 -8.91
C ASP A 75 -32.09 -2.00 -9.52
N LYS A 76 -32.22 -1.47 -10.74
CA LYS A 76 -31.33 -0.40 -11.17
C LYS A 76 -31.67 0.79 -10.27
N PRO A 77 -30.74 1.44 -9.56
CA PRO A 77 -30.98 2.78 -9.07
C PRO A 77 -31.03 3.70 -10.29
N ASP A 78 -32.18 3.75 -10.95
CA ASP A 78 -32.49 4.84 -11.86
C ASP A 78 -32.57 6.13 -11.02
N GLN A 79 -31.68 7.05 -11.36
CA GLN A 79 -31.75 8.49 -11.11
C GLN A 79 -31.61 9.00 -9.67
N VAL A 80 -30.46 8.78 -9.02
CA VAL A 80 -29.96 9.84 -8.12
C VAL A 80 -29.52 11.01 -9.02
N PRO A 81 -30.10 12.22 -8.87
CA PRO A 81 -29.62 13.40 -9.59
C PRO A 81 -28.14 13.63 -9.26
N GLY A 82 -27.32 13.87 -10.28
CA GLY A 82 -25.88 14.00 -10.11
C GLY A 82 -25.27 14.87 -11.20
N PRO A 83 -24.19 15.59 -10.89
CA PRO A 83 -23.53 16.46 -11.85
C PRO A 83 -22.91 15.66 -13.00
N VAL A 84 -22.90 16.28 -14.18
CA VAL A 84 -22.17 15.81 -15.35
C VAL A 84 -21.05 16.78 -15.65
N VAL A 85 -19.83 16.27 -15.78
CA VAL A 85 -18.64 17.06 -16.11
C VAL A 85 -18.02 16.58 -17.41
N PHE A 86 -17.36 17.50 -18.11
CA PHE A 86 -16.71 17.24 -19.39
C PHE A 86 -15.20 17.24 -19.18
N THR A 87 -14.59 16.05 -19.11
CA THR A 87 -13.13 15.92 -19.05
C THR A 87 -12.53 15.88 -20.45
N LYS A 88 -11.21 15.82 -20.56
CA LYS A 88 -10.52 15.68 -21.86
C LYS A 88 -10.84 14.36 -22.57
N THR A 89 -11.24 13.33 -21.83
CA THR A 89 -11.43 11.96 -22.34
C THR A 89 -12.90 11.57 -22.51
N GLY A 90 -13.84 12.36 -21.97
CA GLY A 90 -15.27 12.15 -22.17
C GLY A 90 -16.14 12.76 -21.08
N GLN A 91 -17.45 12.53 -21.17
CA GLN A 91 -18.40 12.98 -20.14
C GLN A 91 -18.42 11.99 -18.97
N ILE A 92 -18.50 12.51 -17.75
CA ILE A 92 -18.58 11.73 -16.52
C ILE A 92 -19.79 12.20 -15.72
N LYS A 93 -20.64 11.26 -15.30
CA LYS A 93 -21.77 11.53 -14.39
C LYS A 93 -21.49 10.96 -13.01
N GLY A 94 -21.50 11.82 -12.01
CA GLY A 94 -21.41 11.45 -10.60
C GLY A 94 -22.80 11.32 -9.95
N ILE A 95 -22.81 11.38 -8.63
CA ILE A 95 -24.00 11.46 -7.78
C ILE A 95 -23.90 12.64 -6.82
N THR A 96 -25.04 13.13 -6.38
CA THR A 96 -25.12 14.05 -5.25
C THR A 96 -25.74 13.29 -4.07
N VAL A 97 -25.07 13.34 -2.92
CA VAL A 97 -25.59 12.88 -1.63
C VAL A 97 -25.65 14.06 -0.67
N ASP A 98 -26.27 13.89 0.49
CA ASP A 98 -26.59 14.98 1.43
C ASP A 98 -25.37 15.83 1.86
N GLU A 99 -24.15 15.31 1.69
CA GLU A 99 -22.92 16.00 2.11
C GLU A 99 -21.95 16.34 0.97
N ALA A 100 -22.09 15.80 -0.26
CA ALA A 100 -21.13 16.07 -1.34
C ALA A 100 -21.64 15.68 -2.73
N HIS A 101 -21.01 16.24 -3.76
CA HIS A 101 -20.97 15.65 -5.08
C HIS A 101 -19.84 14.62 -5.16
N ILE A 102 -20.13 13.41 -5.64
CA ILE A 102 -19.16 12.31 -5.67
C ILE A 102 -19.09 11.70 -7.07
N PHE A 103 -17.86 11.48 -7.52
CA PHE A 103 -17.54 10.76 -8.75
C PHE A 103 -16.66 9.57 -8.39
N TYR A 104 -17.28 8.40 -8.27
CA TYR A 104 -16.59 7.16 -7.98
C TYR A 104 -16.03 6.51 -9.23
N GLY A 105 -14.88 5.86 -9.11
CA GLY A 105 -14.43 4.95 -10.15
C GLY A 105 -14.07 5.64 -11.48
N VAL A 106 -13.57 6.87 -11.44
CA VAL A 106 -13.17 7.64 -12.62
C VAL A 106 -11.85 7.07 -13.16
N PRO A 107 -11.80 6.54 -14.40
CA PRO A 107 -10.57 5.96 -14.92
C PRO A 107 -9.52 7.05 -15.16
N TYR A 108 -8.29 6.81 -14.69
CA TYR A 108 -7.14 7.69 -14.96
C TYR A 108 -6.10 7.07 -15.88
N ALA A 109 -6.15 5.75 -16.08
CA ALA A 109 -5.34 5.02 -17.05
C ALA A 109 -6.14 3.86 -17.67
N ASP A 110 -5.72 3.39 -18.85
CA ASP A 110 -6.27 2.18 -19.46
C ASP A 110 -5.96 0.95 -18.58
N PRO A 111 -6.86 -0.07 -18.54
CA PRO A 111 -6.68 -1.25 -17.70
C PRO A 111 -5.35 -1.98 -17.95
N PRO A 112 -4.53 -2.23 -16.91
CA PRO A 112 -3.25 -2.93 -17.02
C PRO A 112 -3.48 -4.45 -17.02
N VAL A 113 -4.24 -4.96 -17.99
CA VAL A 113 -4.63 -6.38 -18.08
C VAL A 113 -3.89 -7.10 -19.21
N GLY A 114 -3.75 -8.42 -19.08
CA GLY A 114 -3.13 -9.27 -20.10
C GLY A 114 -1.71 -8.81 -20.43
N ALA A 115 -1.43 -8.50 -21.71
CA ALA A 115 -0.12 -8.04 -22.18
C ALA A 115 0.36 -6.73 -21.52
N TYR A 116 -0.52 -6.00 -20.82
CA TYR A 116 -0.22 -4.75 -20.13
C TYR A 116 -0.01 -4.88 -18.61
N ARG A 117 -0.14 -6.09 -18.03
CA ARG A 117 -0.03 -6.35 -16.58
C ARG A 117 1.22 -5.72 -15.94
N TRP A 118 2.36 -5.90 -16.58
CA TRP A 118 3.66 -5.36 -16.15
C TRP A 118 4.20 -4.37 -17.18
N LYS A 119 3.40 -3.35 -17.47
CA LYS A 119 3.78 -2.20 -18.29
C LYS A 119 3.44 -0.90 -17.56
N PRO A 120 4.14 0.21 -17.88
CA PRO A 120 3.73 1.54 -17.41
C PRO A 120 2.25 1.81 -17.75
N PRO A 121 1.53 2.57 -16.89
CA PRO A 121 0.14 2.93 -17.15
C PRO A 121 0.03 3.70 -18.47
N ARG A 122 -1.04 3.43 -19.21
CA ARG A 122 -1.31 4.11 -20.49
C ARG A 122 -2.41 5.14 -20.30
N PRO A 123 -2.38 6.27 -21.02
CA PRO A 123 -3.47 7.23 -21.00
C PRO A 123 -4.81 6.57 -21.30
N VAL A 124 -5.88 7.04 -20.66
CA VAL A 124 -7.22 6.50 -20.88
C VAL A 124 -7.65 6.75 -22.33
N SER A 125 -8.17 5.72 -22.96
CA SER A 125 -8.84 5.83 -24.25
C SER A 125 -10.11 6.69 -24.12
N ALA A 126 -10.28 7.67 -25.00
CA ALA A 126 -11.50 8.50 -25.00
C ALA A 126 -12.74 7.64 -25.23
N TRP A 127 -13.84 7.96 -24.54
CA TRP A 127 -15.11 7.22 -24.65
C TRP A 127 -16.24 8.08 -25.21
N SER A 128 -17.17 7.45 -25.90
CA SER A 128 -18.42 8.07 -26.35
C SER A 128 -19.50 7.97 -25.29
N GLY A 129 -20.36 8.99 -25.20
CA GLY A 129 -21.46 9.02 -24.23
C GLY A 129 -21.00 9.42 -22.82
N VAL A 130 -21.82 9.07 -21.82
CA VAL A 130 -21.62 9.47 -20.43
C VAL A 130 -21.13 8.28 -19.62
N TYR A 131 -19.91 8.38 -19.08
CA TYR A 131 -19.37 7.39 -18.16
C TYR A 131 -20.07 7.49 -16.80
N ASN A 132 -20.57 6.36 -16.31
CA ASN A 132 -21.24 6.30 -15.03
C ASN A 132 -20.22 6.15 -13.88
N ALA A 133 -20.06 7.21 -13.10
CA ALA A 133 -19.22 7.30 -11.91
C ALA A 133 -20.05 7.36 -10.62
N SER A 134 -21.20 6.67 -10.58
CA SER A 134 -22.11 6.67 -9.42
C SER A 134 -21.80 5.62 -8.36
N PHE A 135 -20.82 4.75 -8.57
CA PHE A 135 -20.47 3.68 -7.63
C PHE A 135 -18.97 3.32 -7.68
N PRO A 136 -18.38 2.87 -6.56
CA PRO A 136 -16.98 2.43 -6.51
C PRO A 136 -16.68 1.31 -7.51
N ARG A 137 -15.47 1.33 -8.07
CA ARG A 137 -14.93 0.25 -8.91
C ARG A 137 -14.10 -0.71 -8.07
N ALA A 138 -13.66 -1.80 -8.70
CA ALA A 138 -12.85 -2.80 -8.03
C ALA A 138 -11.53 -2.18 -7.53
N ALA A 139 -11.10 -2.58 -6.34
CA ALA A 139 -9.75 -2.30 -5.86
C ALA A 139 -8.72 -3.13 -6.65
N CYS A 140 -7.45 -2.75 -6.58
CA CYS A 140 -6.41 -3.54 -7.22
C CYS A 140 -6.25 -4.93 -6.59
N MET A 141 -5.80 -5.90 -7.40
CA MET A 141 -5.56 -7.29 -6.99
C MET A 141 -4.78 -7.36 -5.67
N GLN A 142 -5.41 -7.94 -4.65
CA GLN A 142 -4.85 -8.12 -3.31
C GLN A 142 -5.63 -9.21 -2.57
N PHE A 143 -5.05 -9.74 -1.50
CA PHE A 143 -5.81 -10.51 -0.52
C PHE A 143 -6.37 -9.58 0.56
N CYS A 144 -7.54 -9.94 1.09
CA CYS A 144 -8.05 -9.36 2.33
C CYS A 144 -7.05 -9.62 3.46
N ARG A 145 -6.61 -8.56 4.15
CA ARG A 145 -5.68 -8.63 5.28
C ARG A 145 -6.27 -7.87 6.46
N GLY A 146 -6.40 -8.54 7.60
CA GLY A 146 -6.97 -7.98 8.82
C GLY A 146 -7.99 -8.91 9.48
N ALA A 147 -8.23 -8.72 10.77
CA ALA A 147 -9.26 -9.47 11.49
C ALA A 147 -10.68 -8.99 11.15
N ASN A 148 -10.80 -7.74 10.70
CA ASN A 148 -12.07 -7.15 10.27
C ASN A 148 -12.23 -7.27 8.75
N THR A 149 -13.04 -8.24 8.32
CA THR A 149 -13.31 -8.48 6.89
C THR A 149 -14.15 -7.36 6.26
N GLU A 150 -14.83 -6.53 7.06
CA GLU A 150 -15.61 -5.38 6.57
C GLU A 150 -14.73 -4.28 5.96
N GLU A 151 -13.45 -4.24 6.34
CA GLU A 151 -12.46 -3.29 5.79
C GLU A 151 -11.83 -3.76 4.48
N CYS A 152 -12.13 -4.99 4.07
CA CYS A 152 -11.61 -5.56 2.84
C CYS A 152 -12.40 -5.09 1.62
N PRO A 153 -11.73 -4.88 0.47
CA PRO A 153 -12.43 -4.57 -0.75
C PRO A 153 -13.43 -5.67 -1.11
N LYS A 154 -14.68 -5.29 -1.37
CA LYS A 154 -15.74 -6.23 -1.80
C LYS A 154 -15.45 -6.87 -3.17
N THR A 155 -14.66 -6.20 -4.00
CA THR A 155 -14.29 -6.65 -5.33
C THR A 155 -12.87 -6.22 -5.64
N VAL A 156 -12.09 -7.14 -6.20
CA VAL A 156 -10.71 -6.90 -6.66
C VAL A 156 -10.57 -7.27 -8.13
N SER A 157 -9.75 -6.53 -8.88
CA SER A 157 -9.49 -6.74 -10.30
C SER A 157 -8.11 -6.20 -10.69
N GLU A 158 -7.56 -6.67 -11.81
CA GLU A 158 -6.42 -6.01 -12.47
C GLU A 158 -6.85 -4.71 -13.16
N ASP A 159 -8.09 -4.67 -13.65
CA ASP A 159 -8.73 -3.43 -14.07
C ASP A 159 -9.16 -2.65 -12.83
N CYS A 160 -8.24 -1.82 -12.32
CA CYS A 160 -8.39 -1.12 -11.04
C CYS A 160 -7.87 0.33 -11.03
N LEU A 161 -7.39 0.89 -12.15
CA LEU A 161 -6.75 2.22 -12.19
C LEU A 161 -7.79 3.35 -12.21
N TYR A 162 -8.42 3.56 -11.05
CA TYR A 162 -9.53 4.49 -10.85
C TYR A 162 -9.27 5.52 -9.74
N LEU A 163 -9.96 6.66 -9.84
CA LEU A 163 -10.05 7.71 -8.83
C LEU A 163 -11.45 7.76 -8.24
N ASN A 164 -11.55 8.14 -6.97
CA ASN A 164 -12.78 8.63 -6.35
C ASN A 164 -12.60 10.12 -6.04
N ILE A 165 -13.55 10.95 -6.46
CA ILE A 165 -13.48 12.42 -6.32
C ILE A 165 -14.67 12.88 -5.48
N PHE A 166 -14.39 13.60 -4.40
CA PHE A 166 -15.38 14.17 -3.50
C PHE A 166 -15.29 15.69 -3.58
N VAL A 167 -16.42 16.32 -3.90
CA VAL A 167 -16.52 17.76 -4.14
C VAL A 167 -17.58 18.35 -3.21
N PRO A 168 -17.27 19.43 -2.47
CA PRO A 168 -18.24 20.13 -1.63
C PRO A 168 -19.50 20.58 -2.39
N LEU A 169 -20.65 20.59 -1.71
CA LEU A 169 -21.96 20.91 -2.30
C LEU A 169 -22.12 22.37 -2.77
N ASP A 170 -21.28 23.28 -2.30
CA ASP A 170 -21.30 24.68 -2.73
C ASP A 170 -20.70 24.87 -4.14
N VAL A 171 -20.08 23.83 -4.72
CA VAL A 171 -19.62 23.81 -6.11
C VAL A 171 -20.79 23.62 -7.06
N ASN A 172 -21.24 24.71 -7.67
CA ASN A 172 -22.31 24.69 -8.66
C ASN A 172 -21.81 24.30 -10.07
N PHE A 173 -22.13 23.10 -10.52
CA PHE A 173 -21.80 22.58 -11.86
C PHE A 173 -22.62 23.18 -13.01
N SER A 174 -23.68 23.95 -12.73
CA SER A 174 -24.51 24.62 -13.75
C SER A 174 -23.97 25.99 -14.17
N SER A 175 -22.91 26.47 -13.53
CA SER A 175 -22.31 27.78 -13.78
C SER A 175 -20.79 27.70 -13.69
N SER A 176 -20.08 28.65 -14.30
CA SER A 176 -18.63 28.74 -14.11
C SER A 176 -18.28 28.87 -12.62
N PRO A 177 -17.26 28.16 -12.10
CA PRO A 177 -16.86 28.25 -10.71
C PRO A 177 -16.50 29.70 -10.35
N ARG A 178 -17.08 30.21 -9.25
CA ARG A 178 -16.69 31.55 -8.73
C ARG A 178 -15.27 31.55 -8.16
N ARG A 179 -14.82 30.39 -7.69
CA ARG A 179 -13.50 30.12 -7.12
C ARG A 179 -13.17 28.64 -7.31
N PHE A 180 -11.92 28.34 -7.62
CA PHE A 180 -11.40 26.98 -7.58
C PHE A 180 -10.92 26.62 -6.17
N LEU A 181 -11.25 25.43 -5.70
CA LEU A 181 -10.92 24.93 -4.37
C LEU A 181 -9.54 24.24 -4.36
N PRO A 182 -8.77 24.30 -3.26
CA PRO A 182 -7.59 23.45 -3.11
C PRO A 182 -7.93 21.96 -3.27
N VAL A 183 -6.96 21.18 -3.72
CA VAL A 183 -7.15 19.74 -3.99
C VAL A 183 -6.23 18.93 -3.08
N MET A 184 -6.78 17.94 -2.39
CA MET A 184 -5.99 16.97 -1.64
C MET A 184 -6.08 15.59 -2.31
N VAL A 185 -4.94 14.98 -2.62
CA VAL A 185 -4.86 13.67 -3.28
C VAL A 185 -4.31 12.64 -2.31
N TRP A 186 -5.15 11.68 -1.93
CA TRP A 186 -4.85 10.60 -0.99
C TRP A 186 -4.16 9.43 -1.67
N ILE A 187 -3.00 9.04 -1.15
CA ILE A 187 -2.27 7.82 -1.49
C ILE A 187 -2.42 6.84 -0.32
N HIS A 188 -3.18 5.77 -0.51
CA HIS A 188 -3.41 4.81 0.58
C HIS A 188 -2.16 3.99 0.90
N GLY A 189 -2.00 3.63 2.18
CA GLY A 189 -1.01 2.67 2.66
C GLY A 189 -1.41 1.21 2.45
N GLY A 190 -0.82 0.31 3.24
CA GLY A 190 -1.05 -1.14 3.21
C GLY A 190 0.13 -1.97 2.70
N ASP A 191 1.35 -1.56 3.09
CA ASP A 191 2.62 -2.26 2.81
C ASP A 191 2.85 -2.56 1.31
N PHE A 192 2.26 -1.75 0.43
CA PHE A 192 2.20 -1.98 -1.02
C PHE A 192 1.57 -3.29 -1.48
N ILE A 193 0.96 -4.10 -0.60
CA ILE A 193 0.32 -5.39 -0.95
C ILE A 193 -1.19 -5.40 -0.73
N ALA A 194 -1.71 -4.41 -0.01
CA ALA A 194 -3.13 -4.22 0.27
C ALA A 194 -3.46 -2.72 0.36
N GLY A 195 -4.74 -2.38 0.44
CA GLY A 195 -5.25 -1.02 0.50
C GLY A 195 -6.21 -0.69 -0.64
N SER A 196 -7.07 0.31 -0.43
CA SER A 196 -8.03 0.76 -1.46
C SER A 196 -8.43 2.20 -1.19
N ALA A 197 -8.66 2.94 -2.28
CA ALA A 197 -9.23 4.29 -2.30
C ALA A 197 -10.70 4.34 -1.86
N SER A 198 -11.37 3.19 -1.83
CA SER A 198 -12.80 3.05 -1.52
C SER A 198 -13.07 2.51 -0.11
N LYS A 199 -12.05 2.43 0.75
CA LYS A 199 -12.25 2.07 2.16
C LYS A 199 -13.15 3.11 2.84
N PRO A 200 -14.14 2.70 3.67
CA PRO A 200 -14.99 3.64 4.40
C PRO A 200 -14.22 4.65 5.26
N LEU A 201 -13.06 4.25 5.80
CA LEU A 201 -12.16 5.11 6.56
C LEU A 201 -11.67 6.34 5.76
N PHE A 202 -11.61 6.24 4.44
CA PHE A 202 -11.10 7.29 3.55
C PHE A 202 -12.22 8.04 2.84
N ASP A 203 -13.43 8.03 3.38
CA ASP A 203 -14.55 8.81 2.83
C ASP A 203 -14.19 10.32 2.82
N GLY A 204 -13.94 10.84 1.62
CA GLY A 204 -13.46 12.20 1.42
C GLY A 204 -14.48 13.28 1.75
N ARG A 205 -15.76 12.92 1.94
CA ARG A 205 -16.81 13.88 2.31
C ARG A 205 -16.48 14.66 3.57
N PHE A 206 -16.00 13.96 4.60
CA PHE A 206 -15.79 14.55 5.92
C PHE A 206 -14.70 15.63 5.91
N ILE A 207 -13.51 15.29 5.39
CA ILE A 207 -12.40 16.23 5.32
C ILE A 207 -12.62 17.31 4.25
N GLY A 208 -13.23 16.95 3.11
CA GLY A 208 -13.58 17.90 2.05
C GLY A 208 -14.52 18.99 2.54
N ASN A 209 -15.55 18.64 3.30
CA ASN A 209 -16.48 19.61 3.89
C ASN A 209 -15.85 20.43 5.02
N LEU A 210 -15.04 19.80 5.88
CA LEU A 210 -14.39 20.50 6.99
C LEU A 210 -13.41 21.56 6.51
N THR A 211 -12.68 21.28 5.42
CA THR A 211 -11.58 22.11 4.92
C THR A 211 -11.95 22.93 3.69
N ASN A 212 -13.14 22.73 3.14
CA ASN A 212 -13.59 23.24 1.85
C ASN A 212 -12.58 22.95 0.72
N THR A 213 -12.31 21.65 0.51
CA THR A 213 -11.36 21.16 -0.49
C THR A 213 -11.96 20.04 -1.33
N VAL A 214 -11.46 19.88 -2.55
CA VAL A 214 -11.75 18.70 -3.38
C VAL A 214 -10.81 17.58 -2.95
N ILE A 215 -11.38 16.43 -2.60
CA ILE A 215 -10.62 15.24 -2.20
C ILE A 215 -10.59 14.25 -3.34
N VAL A 216 -9.40 13.73 -3.66
CA VAL A 216 -9.20 12.70 -4.67
C VAL A 216 -8.51 11.51 -4.01
N ASN A 217 -9.15 10.34 -3.99
CA ASN A 217 -8.50 9.10 -3.60
C ASN A 217 -8.17 8.29 -4.84
N MET A 218 -7.00 7.66 -4.90
CA MET A 218 -6.60 6.87 -6.06
C MET A 218 -6.24 5.44 -5.71
N GLU A 219 -6.66 4.51 -6.55
CA GLU A 219 -6.15 3.14 -6.58
C GLU A 219 -4.80 3.11 -7.33
N TYR A 220 -3.89 2.20 -6.99
CA TYR A 220 -2.66 1.94 -7.73
C TYR A 220 -2.28 0.46 -7.63
N ARG A 221 -1.54 -0.11 -8.61
CA ARG A 221 -1.19 -1.53 -8.57
C ARG A 221 -0.35 -1.88 -7.34
N LEU A 222 -0.67 -3.02 -6.74
CA LEU A 222 -0.07 -3.54 -5.51
C LEU A 222 0.71 -4.83 -5.78
N GLY A 223 1.56 -5.23 -4.84
CA GLY A 223 2.21 -6.52 -4.82
C GLY A 223 3.04 -6.82 -6.06
N ALA A 224 3.03 -8.07 -6.51
CA ALA A 224 3.68 -8.49 -7.75
C ALA A 224 3.07 -7.81 -9.00
N PHE A 225 1.83 -7.33 -8.95
CA PHE A 225 1.25 -6.57 -10.07
C PHE A 225 1.89 -5.20 -10.22
N GLY A 226 2.20 -4.52 -9.11
CA GLY A 226 2.80 -3.20 -9.09
C GLY A 226 4.33 -3.17 -9.09
N PHE A 227 4.98 -4.23 -8.59
CA PHE A 227 6.38 -4.15 -8.17
C PHE A 227 7.26 -5.34 -8.58
N LEU A 228 6.79 -6.25 -9.43
CA LEU A 228 7.61 -7.36 -9.94
C LEU A 228 8.77 -6.86 -10.81
N VAL A 229 9.96 -7.41 -10.57
CA VAL A 229 11.18 -7.16 -11.36
C VAL A 229 11.77 -8.50 -11.80
N THR A 230 11.80 -8.77 -13.10
CA THR A 230 12.43 -9.97 -13.67
C THR A 230 13.66 -9.66 -14.53
N ALA A 231 13.71 -8.48 -15.17
CA ALA A 231 14.94 -7.98 -15.82
C ALA A 231 14.91 -6.44 -15.97
N LYS A 232 15.87 -5.87 -16.73
CA LYS A 232 15.93 -4.42 -16.99
C LYS A 232 14.97 -3.97 -18.08
N ASP A 233 14.83 -4.75 -19.14
CA ASP A 233 14.11 -4.32 -20.34
C ASP A 233 12.60 -4.32 -20.10
N PRO A 234 11.93 -3.15 -20.04
CA PRO A 234 10.49 -3.10 -19.81
C PRO A 234 9.69 -3.60 -21.01
N VAL A 235 10.29 -3.90 -22.17
CA VAL A 235 9.60 -4.47 -23.34
C VAL A 235 9.40 -5.97 -23.18
N SER A 236 10.44 -6.71 -22.78
CA SER A 236 10.41 -8.17 -22.69
C SER A 236 10.40 -8.70 -21.26
N SER A 237 10.28 -7.83 -20.24
CA SER A 237 10.31 -8.25 -18.83
C SER A 237 9.48 -7.32 -17.95
N ALA A 238 9.31 -7.71 -16.69
CA ALA A 238 8.80 -6.82 -15.64
C ALA A 238 9.98 -6.01 -15.07
N ALA A 239 9.88 -4.69 -15.10
CA ALA A 239 10.91 -3.75 -14.66
C ALA A 239 10.58 -3.09 -13.30
N GLY A 240 9.41 -3.38 -12.71
CA GLY A 240 8.97 -2.87 -11.41
C GLY A 240 8.54 -1.41 -11.40
N ASN A 241 8.27 -0.91 -10.19
CA ASN A 241 7.84 0.47 -9.90
C ASN A 241 6.54 0.91 -10.61
N TYR A 242 5.76 -0.02 -11.17
CA TYR A 242 4.51 0.27 -11.85
C TYR A 242 3.48 0.92 -10.93
N GLY A 243 3.42 0.51 -9.65
CA GLY A 243 2.56 1.17 -8.67
C GLY A 243 2.90 2.65 -8.49
N ILE A 244 4.18 3.05 -8.50
CA ILE A 244 4.58 4.47 -8.44
C ILE A 244 4.24 5.20 -9.73
N LEU A 245 4.40 4.54 -10.88
CA LEU A 245 4.01 5.12 -12.17
C LEU A 245 2.50 5.33 -12.28
N ASP A 246 1.69 4.42 -11.71
CA ASP A 246 0.24 4.55 -11.61
C ASP A 246 -0.15 5.80 -10.80
N GLN A 247 0.52 6.02 -9.67
CA GLN A 247 0.35 7.23 -8.85
C GLN A 247 0.73 8.50 -9.64
N GLN A 248 1.84 8.50 -10.40
CA GLN A 248 2.18 9.62 -11.28
C GLN A 248 1.12 9.87 -12.36
N ALA A 249 0.56 8.81 -12.96
CA ALA A 249 -0.49 8.92 -13.97
C ALA A 249 -1.78 9.50 -13.38
N ALA A 250 -2.17 9.09 -12.17
CA ALA A 250 -3.28 9.67 -11.43
C ALA A 250 -3.06 11.17 -11.14
N LEU A 251 -1.88 11.55 -10.65
CA LEU A 251 -1.55 12.96 -10.40
C LEU A 251 -1.53 13.80 -11.67
N LEU A 252 -1.04 13.24 -12.78
CA LEU A 252 -1.11 13.88 -14.10
C LEU A 252 -2.56 14.06 -14.55
N TRP A 253 -3.41 13.05 -14.33
CA TRP A 253 -4.84 13.15 -14.62
C TRP A 253 -5.49 14.27 -13.81
N VAL A 254 -5.17 14.39 -12.52
CA VAL A 254 -5.65 15.47 -11.64
C VAL A 254 -5.24 16.83 -12.22
N GLN A 255 -3.96 17.02 -12.55
CA GLN A 255 -3.47 18.26 -13.18
C GLN A 255 -4.25 18.63 -14.45
N GLN A 256 -4.63 17.64 -15.25
CA GLN A 256 -5.27 17.87 -16.54
C GLN A 256 -6.79 18.08 -16.46
N ASN A 257 -7.45 17.58 -15.41
CA ASN A 257 -8.92 17.47 -15.38
C ASN A 257 -9.58 18.06 -14.13
N ILE A 258 -8.89 18.23 -13.00
CA ILE A 258 -9.56 18.55 -11.72
C ILE A 258 -10.31 19.90 -11.73
N ALA A 259 -9.92 20.81 -12.62
CA ALA A 259 -10.60 22.09 -12.82
C ALA A 259 -12.09 21.94 -13.14
N VAL A 260 -12.48 20.93 -13.92
CA VAL A 260 -13.91 20.73 -14.26
C VAL A 260 -14.72 20.18 -13.08
N PHE A 261 -14.06 19.74 -12.02
CA PHE A 261 -14.65 19.33 -10.75
C PHE A 261 -14.66 20.46 -9.72
N GLY A 262 -14.23 21.68 -10.09
CA GLY A 262 -14.11 22.82 -9.18
C GLY A 262 -12.79 22.90 -8.41
N GLY A 263 -11.84 21.99 -8.66
CA GLY A 263 -10.52 22.02 -8.02
C GLY A 263 -9.50 22.91 -8.72
N ASP A 264 -8.53 23.43 -7.98
CA ASP A 264 -7.44 24.25 -8.48
C ASP A 264 -6.19 23.37 -8.73
N PRO A 265 -5.83 23.06 -9.99
CA PRO A 265 -4.65 22.24 -10.29
C PRO A 265 -3.34 22.88 -9.83
N SER A 266 -3.32 24.20 -9.58
CA SER A 266 -2.16 24.90 -9.04
C SER A 266 -2.01 24.75 -7.52
N LYS A 267 -2.99 24.18 -6.81
CA LYS A 267 -3.02 24.01 -5.35
C LYS A 267 -3.30 22.56 -4.94
N VAL A 268 -2.51 21.64 -5.51
CA VAL A 268 -2.58 20.21 -5.22
C VAL A 268 -1.67 19.85 -4.06
N THR A 269 -2.22 19.21 -3.03
CA THR A 269 -1.50 18.63 -1.89
C THR A 269 -1.59 17.11 -1.96
N ILE A 270 -0.47 16.41 -2.03
CA ILE A 270 -0.47 14.95 -1.92
C ILE A 270 -0.31 14.54 -0.45
N PHE A 271 -1.03 13.52 -0.02
CA PHE A 271 -0.94 13.02 1.34
C PHE A 271 -1.15 11.51 1.41
N GLY A 272 -0.52 10.87 2.39
CA GLY A 272 -0.57 9.42 2.53
C GLY A 272 -0.07 8.94 3.89
N GLU A 273 -0.48 7.72 4.24
CA GLU A 273 -0.11 7.03 5.48
C GLU A 273 0.69 5.74 5.18
N SER A 274 1.66 5.39 6.04
CA SER A 274 2.49 4.18 5.90
C SER A 274 3.13 4.07 4.50
N ALA A 275 2.89 2.99 3.74
CA ALA A 275 3.35 2.85 2.35
C ALA A 275 2.90 3.99 1.43
N GLY A 276 1.75 4.61 1.70
CA GLY A 276 1.27 5.81 1.02
C GLY A 276 2.12 7.04 1.37
N SER A 277 2.55 7.17 2.62
CA SER A 277 3.51 8.18 3.06
C SER A 277 4.89 7.95 2.43
N GLN A 278 5.33 6.69 2.33
CA GLN A 278 6.54 6.33 1.59
C GLN A 278 6.42 6.73 0.11
N SER A 279 5.27 6.51 -0.52
CA SER A 279 4.98 6.98 -1.88
C SER A 279 5.04 8.51 -2.02
N VAL A 280 4.48 9.27 -1.07
CA VAL A 280 4.61 10.73 -1.03
C VAL A 280 6.07 11.16 -0.93
N SER A 281 6.88 10.49 -0.10
CA SER A 281 8.31 10.76 0.01
C SER A 281 9.07 10.51 -1.30
N LEU A 282 8.68 9.46 -2.04
CA LEU A 282 9.24 9.17 -3.36
C LEU A 282 8.85 10.26 -4.38
N HIS A 283 7.61 10.72 -4.40
CA HIS A 283 7.21 11.81 -5.31
C HIS A 283 7.91 13.15 -5.02
N LEU A 284 8.32 13.41 -3.77
CA LEU A 284 9.19 14.55 -3.42
C LEU A 284 10.63 14.40 -3.96
N MET A 285 11.06 13.19 -4.29
CA MET A 285 12.40 12.89 -4.83
C MET A 285 12.41 12.71 -6.35
N ILE A 286 11.31 12.24 -6.92
CA ILE A 286 11.17 11.94 -8.34
C ILE A 286 11.01 13.25 -9.13
N GLN A 287 11.99 13.55 -10.00
CA GLN A 287 12.00 14.77 -10.81
C GLN A 287 10.76 14.92 -11.70
N SER A 288 10.27 13.83 -12.29
CA SER A 288 9.07 13.85 -13.15
C SER A 288 7.77 14.10 -12.38
N SER A 289 7.77 14.02 -11.04
CA SER A 289 6.63 14.35 -10.19
C SER A 289 6.56 15.82 -9.78
N GLU A 290 7.64 16.60 -9.93
CA GLU A 290 7.77 17.94 -9.34
C GLU A 290 6.63 18.90 -9.70
N ALA A 291 6.20 18.87 -10.96
CA ALA A 291 5.15 19.75 -11.46
C ALA A 291 3.74 19.31 -11.06
N LEU A 292 3.57 18.09 -10.52
CA LEU A 292 2.27 17.47 -10.33
C LEU A 292 1.57 17.88 -9.02
N PHE A 293 2.31 18.47 -8.08
CA PHE A 293 1.78 18.89 -6.77
C PHE A 293 2.58 20.07 -6.19
N LYS A 294 2.04 20.71 -5.16
CA LYS A 294 2.65 21.86 -4.47
C LYS A 294 3.05 21.59 -3.02
N GLN A 295 2.29 20.76 -2.32
CA GLN A 295 2.52 20.47 -0.90
C GLN A 295 2.40 18.97 -0.64
N ALA A 296 3.04 18.51 0.43
CA ALA A 296 3.05 17.11 0.80
C ALA A 296 2.76 16.92 2.30
N VAL A 297 1.99 15.88 2.64
CA VAL A 297 1.77 15.43 4.01
C VAL A 297 2.14 13.96 4.13
N LEU A 298 3.01 13.65 5.09
CA LEU A 298 3.56 12.32 5.30
C LEU A 298 3.14 11.84 6.68
N GLN A 299 2.21 10.89 6.75
CA GLN A 299 1.69 10.35 8.01
C GLN A 299 2.35 8.99 8.27
N SER A 300 3.02 8.83 9.42
CA SER A 300 3.64 7.57 9.82
C SER A 300 4.58 6.98 8.76
N LEU A 301 5.48 7.82 8.21
CA LEU A 301 6.47 7.42 7.20
C LEU A 301 7.48 6.38 7.76
N PRO A 302 7.57 5.16 7.19
CA PRO A 302 8.52 4.14 7.65
C PRO A 302 9.95 4.38 7.13
N PHE A 303 10.63 5.45 7.60
CA PHE A 303 12.02 5.77 7.18
C PHE A 303 13.04 4.65 7.42
N SER A 304 12.75 3.74 8.35
CA SER A 304 13.62 2.63 8.72
C SER A 304 13.52 1.43 7.77
N ILE A 305 12.53 1.38 6.89
CA ILE A 305 12.40 0.34 5.86
C ILE A 305 13.13 0.84 4.61
N PRO A 306 14.28 0.25 4.24
CA PRO A 306 14.99 0.66 3.04
C PRO A 306 14.21 0.22 1.79
N LEU A 307 14.29 1.04 0.74
CA LEU A 307 13.87 0.65 -0.60
C LEU A 307 14.70 -0.55 -1.06
N LYS A 308 14.11 -1.42 -1.86
CA LYS A 308 14.84 -2.58 -2.39
C LYS A 308 15.96 -2.14 -3.31
N THR A 309 17.09 -2.82 -3.22
CA THR A 309 18.08 -2.74 -4.29
C THR A 309 17.57 -3.48 -5.51
N ARG A 310 18.10 -3.15 -6.69
CA ARG A 310 17.84 -3.92 -7.91
C ARG A 310 18.15 -5.41 -7.76
N HIS A 311 19.23 -5.74 -7.03
CA HIS A 311 19.62 -7.12 -6.77
C HIS A 311 18.55 -7.86 -5.97
N ASP A 312 18.06 -7.25 -4.88
CA ASP A 312 17.02 -7.83 -4.03
C ASP A 312 15.70 -8.00 -4.81
N ALA A 313 15.32 -7.00 -5.61
CA ALA A 313 14.11 -7.07 -6.44
C ALA A 313 14.19 -8.18 -7.50
N LEU A 314 15.34 -8.35 -8.16
CA LEU A 314 15.56 -9.44 -9.13
C LEU A 314 15.56 -10.82 -8.46
N LYS A 315 16.12 -10.93 -7.24
CA LYS A 315 16.06 -12.17 -6.47
C LYS A 315 14.61 -12.54 -6.14
N LEU A 316 13.84 -11.57 -5.66
CA LEU A 316 12.42 -11.76 -5.38
C LEU A 316 11.63 -12.16 -6.63
N GLY A 317 11.94 -11.56 -7.79
CA GLY A 317 11.32 -11.92 -9.07
C GLY A 317 11.63 -13.35 -9.53
N ARG A 318 12.86 -13.85 -9.29
CA ARG A 318 13.20 -15.25 -9.53
C ARG A 318 12.42 -16.19 -8.62
N ASP A 319 12.42 -15.91 -7.32
CA ASP A 319 11.69 -16.72 -6.34
C ASP A 319 10.19 -16.77 -6.68
N PHE A 320 9.61 -15.65 -7.14
CA PHE A 320 8.24 -15.57 -7.65
C PHE A 320 8.02 -16.44 -8.89
N ALA A 321 8.90 -16.37 -9.89
CA ALA A 321 8.79 -17.17 -11.10
C ALA A 321 8.81 -18.68 -10.76
N GLU A 322 9.70 -19.10 -9.86
CA GLU A 322 9.75 -20.48 -9.35
C GLU A 322 8.41 -20.93 -8.72
N GLN A 323 7.71 -20.05 -8.00
CA GLN A 323 6.39 -20.38 -7.42
C GLN A 323 5.29 -20.60 -8.48
N THR A 324 5.55 -20.22 -9.72
CA THR A 324 4.59 -20.29 -10.85
C THR A 324 4.95 -21.35 -11.88
N ASN A 325 6.04 -22.11 -11.68
CA ASN A 325 6.64 -23.00 -12.68
C ASN A 325 7.02 -22.29 -14.00
N CYS A 326 7.25 -20.98 -13.94
CA CYS A 326 7.83 -20.20 -15.04
C CYS A 326 9.31 -19.90 -14.75
N SER A 327 10.09 -19.57 -15.79
CA SER A 327 11.36 -18.87 -15.59
C SER A 327 11.13 -17.36 -15.53
N GLU A 328 11.96 -16.64 -14.79
CA GLU A 328 12.04 -15.18 -14.80
C GLU A 328 12.32 -14.59 -16.19
N SER A 329 12.96 -15.37 -17.06
CA SER A 329 13.25 -15.02 -18.45
C SER A 329 12.10 -15.34 -19.42
N ASP A 330 11.16 -16.21 -19.01
CA ASP A 330 9.99 -16.56 -19.81
C ASP A 330 8.81 -15.62 -19.49
N PHE A 331 8.91 -14.41 -20.04
CA PHE A 331 7.90 -13.38 -19.81
C PHE A 331 6.53 -13.76 -20.38
N ILE A 332 6.47 -14.60 -21.41
CA ILE A 332 5.21 -15.08 -21.98
C ILE A 332 4.51 -16.03 -21.00
N CYS A 333 5.25 -16.95 -20.38
CA CYS A 333 4.73 -17.80 -19.31
C CYS A 333 4.19 -16.94 -18.16
N LEU A 334 4.95 -15.96 -17.70
CA LEU A 334 4.52 -15.08 -16.60
C LEU A 334 3.26 -14.27 -16.96
N LEU A 335 3.15 -13.76 -18.19
CA LEU A 335 1.95 -13.04 -18.65
C LEU A 335 0.72 -13.95 -18.79
N SER A 336 0.93 -15.24 -19.04
CA SER A 336 -0.16 -16.22 -19.17
C SER A 336 -0.83 -16.59 -17.83
N LEU A 337 -0.20 -16.23 -16.70
CA LEU A 337 -0.73 -16.53 -15.38
C LEU A 337 -2.09 -15.86 -15.16
N THR A 338 -2.99 -16.55 -14.45
CA THR A 338 -4.22 -15.92 -13.97
C THR A 338 -3.89 -14.91 -12.85
N PRO A 339 -4.73 -13.89 -12.64
CA PRO A 339 -4.54 -12.96 -11.52
C PRO A 339 -4.43 -13.69 -10.17
N GLN A 340 -5.22 -14.75 -9.97
CA GLN A 340 -5.20 -15.56 -8.75
C GLN A 340 -3.89 -16.35 -8.60
N ALA A 341 -3.31 -16.84 -9.70
CA ALA A 341 -2.01 -17.50 -9.68
C ALA A 341 -0.89 -16.52 -9.30
N VAL A 342 -0.93 -15.30 -9.82
CA VAL A 342 0.02 -14.23 -9.43
C VAL A 342 -0.09 -13.93 -7.94
N LEU A 343 -1.31 -13.75 -7.41
CA LEU A 343 -1.53 -13.53 -5.98
C LEU A 343 -1.00 -14.70 -5.13
N ALA A 344 -1.32 -15.94 -5.50
CA ALA A 344 -0.87 -17.12 -4.78
C ALA A 344 0.66 -17.24 -4.77
N ALA A 345 1.32 -16.96 -5.90
CA ALA A 345 2.77 -16.95 -6.01
C ALA A 345 3.41 -15.85 -5.16
N GLN A 346 2.82 -14.65 -5.14
CA GLN A 346 3.27 -13.57 -4.25
C GLN A 346 3.29 -14.01 -2.78
N MET A 347 2.23 -14.67 -2.29
CA MET A 347 2.15 -15.11 -0.89
C MET A 347 3.20 -16.16 -0.55
N LYS A 348 3.41 -17.13 -1.45
CA LYS A 348 4.46 -18.14 -1.27
C LYS A 348 5.85 -17.52 -1.29
N THR A 349 6.08 -16.53 -2.14
CA THR A 349 7.37 -15.82 -2.24
C THR A 349 7.68 -15.06 -0.94
N SER A 350 6.68 -14.39 -0.35
CA SER A 350 6.84 -13.63 0.89
C SER A 350 7.25 -14.48 2.10
N SER A 351 6.99 -15.79 2.09
CA SER A 351 7.44 -16.70 3.16
C SER A 351 8.94 -17.06 3.11
N LYS A 352 9.66 -16.70 2.03
CA LYS A 352 11.07 -17.07 1.81
C LYS A 352 12.08 -15.93 2.09
N ILE A 353 11.74 -14.86 2.81
CA ILE A 353 12.74 -13.80 3.07
C ILE A 353 13.75 -14.24 4.14
N VAL A 354 14.99 -14.48 3.68
CA VAL A 354 16.10 -15.15 4.40
C VAL A 354 17.14 -14.17 4.99
N ASN A 355 16.83 -12.89 5.21
CA ASN A 355 17.82 -11.97 5.81
C ASN A 355 17.51 -11.63 7.28
N PRO A 356 18.13 -12.32 8.26
CA PRO A 356 17.92 -12.04 9.68
C PRO A 356 18.38 -10.63 10.10
N PHE A 357 19.21 -9.97 9.29
CA PHE A 357 19.70 -8.60 9.54
C PHE A 357 18.82 -7.51 8.92
N LYS A 358 17.81 -7.87 8.13
CA LYS A 358 16.86 -6.94 7.50
C LYS A 358 15.40 -7.30 7.81
N PHE A 359 15.13 -7.62 9.07
CA PHE A 359 13.81 -8.04 9.54
C PHE A 359 12.68 -7.07 9.14
N LEU A 360 12.94 -5.76 9.10
CA LEU A 360 11.92 -4.78 8.73
C LEU A 360 11.47 -4.87 7.26
N GLU A 361 12.28 -5.44 6.35
CA GLU A 361 11.88 -5.66 4.95
C GLU A 361 10.79 -6.73 4.81
N VAL A 362 10.57 -7.56 5.84
CA VAL A 362 9.49 -8.56 5.85
C VAL A 362 8.11 -7.87 5.82
N PHE A 363 8.00 -6.68 6.41
CA PHE A 363 6.73 -5.93 6.44
C PHE A 363 6.33 -5.46 5.02
N GLU A 364 7.29 -5.00 4.22
CA GLU A 364 7.07 -4.53 2.84
C GLU A 364 7.78 -5.45 1.84
N THR A 365 7.36 -6.72 1.74
CA THR A 365 8.00 -7.68 0.81
C THR A 365 7.93 -7.21 -0.65
N TRP A 366 6.81 -6.63 -1.07
CA TRP A 366 6.67 -6.02 -2.39
C TRP A 366 6.68 -4.52 -2.20
N GLY A 367 7.23 -3.78 -3.17
CA GLY A 367 7.30 -2.33 -3.06
C GLY A 367 8.35 -1.73 -3.99
N PRO A 368 8.52 -0.41 -3.94
CA PRO A 368 9.44 0.32 -4.78
C PRO A 368 10.90 -0.17 -4.63
N HIS A 369 11.63 -0.11 -5.74
CA HIS A 369 13.06 -0.44 -5.78
C HIS A 369 13.86 0.67 -6.45
N ILE A 370 15.14 0.77 -6.11
CA ILE A 370 16.08 1.70 -6.73
C ILE A 370 16.45 1.16 -8.12
N ASP A 371 15.85 1.74 -9.15
CA ASP A 371 16.07 1.39 -10.55
C ASP A 371 17.20 2.21 -11.22
N GLY A 372 17.59 3.32 -10.59
CA GLY A 372 18.61 4.25 -11.09
C GLY A 372 18.08 5.26 -12.12
N GLU A 373 16.80 5.19 -12.47
CA GLU A 373 16.17 6.02 -13.50
C GLU A 373 15.04 6.86 -12.89
N LEU A 374 13.98 6.22 -12.40
CA LEU A 374 12.87 6.88 -11.68
C LEU A 374 13.28 7.14 -10.22
N ILE A 375 13.76 6.11 -9.54
CA ILE A 375 14.19 6.14 -8.14
C ILE A 375 15.69 5.90 -8.10
N LYS A 376 16.44 6.96 -7.77
CA LYS A 376 17.90 6.99 -7.92
C LYS A 376 18.66 6.54 -6.67
N GLU A 377 18.04 6.64 -5.50
CA GLU A 377 18.69 6.37 -4.22
C GLU A 377 17.66 6.13 -3.10
N GLN A 378 18.14 5.81 -1.90
CA GLN A 378 17.32 5.65 -0.70
C GLN A 378 16.69 6.97 -0.26
N ALA A 379 15.46 6.92 0.23
CA ALA A 379 14.74 8.10 0.70
C ALA A 379 15.49 8.83 1.82
N ILE A 380 16.00 8.10 2.82
CA ILE A 380 16.75 8.70 3.92
C ILE A 380 18.01 9.44 3.43
N SER A 381 18.73 8.87 2.46
CA SER A 381 19.94 9.47 1.89
C SER A 381 19.64 10.74 1.09
N ALA A 382 18.57 10.72 0.29
CA ALA A 382 18.09 11.88 -0.45
C ALA A 382 17.65 12.99 0.49
N PHE A 383 16.86 12.69 1.52
CA PHE A 383 16.39 13.67 2.49
C PHE A 383 17.53 14.30 3.29
N GLN A 384 18.47 13.48 3.80
CA GLN A 384 19.65 13.96 4.54
C GLN A 384 20.58 14.83 3.69
N SER A 385 20.81 14.43 2.44
CA SER A 385 21.66 15.18 1.51
C SER A 385 20.93 16.36 0.88
N GLY A 386 19.62 16.46 1.09
CA GLY A 386 18.79 17.46 0.47
C GLY A 386 18.67 17.32 -1.05
N ARG A 387 18.59 16.10 -1.57
CA ARG A 387 18.29 15.80 -2.98
C ARG A 387 16.80 15.46 -3.15
N TRP A 388 15.96 16.40 -2.75
CA TRP A 388 14.49 16.34 -2.85
C TRP A 388 13.96 17.78 -3.05
N GLN A 389 12.69 17.91 -3.39
CA GLN A 389 11.98 19.16 -3.68
C GLN A 389 11.75 20.02 -2.41
N LYS A 390 12.83 20.60 -1.85
CA LYS A 390 12.86 21.34 -0.57
C LYS A 390 12.02 22.60 -0.53
N GLU A 391 11.74 23.17 -1.69
CA GLU A 391 10.93 24.38 -1.84
C GLU A 391 9.45 24.14 -1.55
N LYS A 392 9.01 22.87 -1.54
CA LYS A 392 7.64 22.51 -1.23
C LYS A 392 7.40 22.47 0.28
N ALA A 393 6.22 22.93 0.69
CA ALA A 393 5.79 22.79 2.08
C ALA A 393 5.50 21.32 2.39
N VAL A 394 6.09 20.83 3.49
CA VAL A 394 5.96 19.45 3.94
C VAL A 394 5.46 19.41 5.37
N LEU A 395 4.37 18.69 5.62
CA LEU A 395 3.94 18.28 6.95
C LEU A 395 4.35 16.82 7.16
N LEU A 396 5.08 16.55 8.25
CA LEU A 396 5.50 15.20 8.63
C LEU A 396 4.90 14.90 10.00
N ASP A 397 4.23 13.77 10.10
CA ASP A 397 3.62 13.26 11.32
C ASP A 397 4.06 11.81 11.58
N CYS A 398 4.13 11.43 12.85
CA CYS A 398 4.46 10.08 13.28
C CYS A 398 3.54 9.68 14.42
N ASP A 399 2.86 8.53 14.28
CA ASP A 399 2.17 7.93 15.41
C ASP A 399 3.19 7.49 16.47
N GLY A 400 3.05 8.02 17.69
CA GLY A 400 3.85 7.60 18.83
C GLY A 400 3.47 6.18 19.27
N LEU A 401 4.03 5.16 18.60
CA LEU A 401 3.87 3.78 19.04
C LEU A 401 4.67 3.57 20.35
N ARG A 402 4.00 3.67 21.50
CA ARG A 402 4.58 3.34 22.80
C ARG A 402 4.73 1.83 22.93
N LEU A 403 5.87 1.28 22.53
CA LEU A 403 6.23 -0.10 22.83
C LEU A 403 6.79 -0.18 24.27
N PRO A 404 6.18 -0.95 25.20
CA PRO A 404 6.76 -1.15 26.51
C PRO A 404 7.95 -2.11 26.39
N VAL A 405 9.17 -1.57 26.33
CA VAL A 405 10.40 -2.39 26.46
C VAL A 405 10.81 -2.38 27.93
N SER A 406 10.56 -3.49 28.62
CA SER A 406 11.09 -3.74 29.96
C SER A 406 12.55 -4.21 29.84
N ILE A 407 13.51 -3.29 29.98
CA ILE A 407 14.91 -3.67 30.19
C ILE A 407 15.10 -3.93 31.68
N GLN A 408 15.20 -5.20 32.06
CA GLN A 408 15.66 -5.60 33.39
C GLN A 408 17.19 -5.69 33.37
N GLU A 409 17.88 -4.66 33.86
CA GLU A 409 19.31 -4.74 34.14
C GLU A 409 19.54 -5.73 35.29
N VAL A 410 20.19 -6.86 35.00
CA VAL A 410 20.70 -7.78 36.01
C VAL A 410 22.08 -7.29 36.43
N GLY A 411 22.15 -6.54 37.54
CA GLY A 411 23.39 -6.02 38.11
C GLY A 411 23.17 -5.40 39.48
N THR A 412 23.98 -5.80 40.44
CA THR A 412 23.77 -5.68 41.89
C THR A 412 23.68 -4.24 42.43
N HIS A 413 22.69 -4.05 43.32
CA HIS A 413 22.43 -2.91 44.22
C HIS A 413 21.72 -1.66 43.66
N ARG A 414 20.55 -1.41 44.29
CA ARG A 414 19.59 -0.28 44.19
C ARG A 414 18.65 -0.31 42.97
N HIS A 415 17.39 -0.64 43.26
CA HIS A 415 16.24 -0.42 42.37
C HIS A 415 16.14 1.05 41.95
N SER A 416 16.37 1.31 40.67
CA SER A 416 15.91 2.48 39.94
C SER A 416 15.50 1.99 38.56
N SER A 417 14.20 1.80 38.34
CA SER A 417 13.65 1.50 37.01
C SER A 417 13.80 2.75 36.13
N ARG A 418 14.81 2.79 35.25
CA ARG A 418 14.83 3.75 34.14
C ARG A 418 14.14 3.09 32.95
N GLN A 419 12.97 3.64 32.62
CA GLN A 419 12.29 3.39 31.36
C GLN A 419 13.05 4.16 30.29
N SER A 420 13.75 3.47 29.39
CA SER A 420 14.36 4.09 28.22
C SER A 420 13.38 4.03 27.05
N ASP A 421 12.87 5.20 26.68
CA ASP A 421 11.99 5.39 25.53
C ASP A 421 12.80 5.19 24.23
N VAL A 422 12.33 4.33 23.33
CA VAL A 422 12.89 4.17 21.99
C VAL A 422 11.88 4.70 20.99
N ASP A 423 12.09 5.93 20.53
CA ASP A 423 11.38 6.47 19.36
C ASP A 423 11.81 5.68 18.11
N VAL A 424 10.86 5.07 17.41
CA VAL A 424 11.12 4.33 16.16
C VAL A 424 11.45 5.29 14.98
N CYS A 425 11.44 6.60 15.22
CA CYS A 425 11.79 7.62 14.24
C CYS A 425 13.19 8.19 14.49
N ILE A 426 14.16 7.82 13.65
CA ILE A 426 15.44 8.52 13.59
C ILE A 426 15.18 9.92 13.02
N ARG A 427 15.14 10.92 13.91
CA ARG A 427 15.04 12.34 13.57
C ARG A 427 16.27 12.76 12.72
N PRO A 428 16.12 13.11 11.43
CA PRO A 428 17.25 13.63 10.66
C PRO A 428 17.62 15.01 11.20
N ARG A 429 18.90 15.27 11.50
CA ARG A 429 19.38 16.61 11.88
C ARG A 429 19.08 17.58 10.73
N GLY A 430 18.22 18.57 10.97
CA GLY A 430 17.87 19.60 9.98
C GLY A 430 16.37 19.95 9.91
N PHE A 431 15.49 19.11 10.45
CA PHE A 431 14.06 19.44 10.55
C PHE A 431 13.81 20.43 11.70
N ARG A 432 13.42 21.67 11.36
CA ARG A 432 12.69 22.51 12.32
C ARG A 432 11.24 22.01 12.34
N LEU A 433 10.88 21.31 13.42
CA LEU A 433 9.48 21.12 13.77
C LEU A 433 8.86 22.52 13.96
N GLN A 434 7.90 22.92 13.14
CA GLN A 434 6.87 23.81 13.67
C GLN A 434 6.14 22.97 14.70
N ARG A 435 6.40 23.24 15.99
CA ARG A 435 5.60 22.69 17.09
C ARG A 435 4.13 22.92 16.75
N LEU A 436 3.27 21.95 17.06
CA LEU A 436 1.84 22.16 17.22
C LEU A 436 1.64 23.42 18.07
N VAL A 437 1.38 24.52 17.38
CA VAL A 437 0.66 25.65 17.93
C VAL A 437 -0.75 25.44 17.41
N ARG A 438 -1.71 25.57 18.32
CA ARG A 438 -3.16 25.59 18.07
C ARG A 438 -3.49 25.99 16.64
N ALA A 439 -4.45 25.27 16.07
CA ALA A 439 -5.16 25.61 14.85
C ALA A 439 -5.58 27.10 14.84
N ASP A 440 -4.67 27.93 14.35
CA ASP A 440 -4.98 29.17 13.67
C ASP A 440 -4.69 28.86 12.20
N LEU A 441 -5.73 28.36 11.53
CA LEU A 441 -5.84 28.38 10.08
C LEU A 441 -5.53 29.81 9.62
N LEU A 442 -4.41 29.97 8.92
CA LEU A 442 -4.03 31.23 8.30
C LEU A 442 -5.04 31.57 7.19
N LEU A 443 -5.59 32.77 7.33
CA LEU A 443 -6.59 33.50 6.53
C LEU A 443 -6.42 33.44 5.01
#